data_AF-A0A7Y0VWZ2-F1
#
_entry.id   AF-A0A7Y0VWZ2-F1
#
_cell.length_a   1.000
_cell.length_b   1.000
_cell.length_c   1.000
_cell.angle_alpha   90.00
_cell.angle_beta   90.00
_cell.angle_gamma   90.00
#
_symmetry.space_group_name_H-M   'P 1'
#
loop_
_entity.id
_entity.type
_entity.pdbx_description
1 polymer ?
#
loop_
_entity_poly.entity_id
_entity_poly.type
_entity_poly.pdbx_seq_one_letter_code
_entity_poly.pdbx_strand_id
1 'polypeptide(L)'
;MQTDQTKLLALALLEIRTLLADYLGRDVDAPMSVRVAAHMAYALHNEAEAAYNNADFQIAKASFKIAAIDQILGVTDGAALLSRFNVEA
;
A
#
# COMPACT_ATOMS: atom_id res chain seq x y z
N MET A 1 -4.57 -21.30 -0.63
CA MET A 1 -3.82 -21.43 -1.89
C MET A 1 -4.06 -20.17 -2.69
N GLN A 2 -3.00 -19.46 -3.08
CA GLN A 2 -3.09 -18.25 -3.90
C GLN A 2 -3.59 -18.58 -5.31
N THR A 3 -4.51 -17.79 -5.86
CA THR A 3 -4.93 -17.92 -7.26
C THR A 3 -4.01 -17.10 -8.16
N ASP A 4 -4.02 -17.39 -9.47
CA ASP A 4 -3.29 -16.57 -10.45
C ASP A 4 -3.74 -15.10 -10.44
N GLN A 5 -5.02 -14.86 -10.09
CA GLN A 5 -5.54 -13.51 -9.90
C GLN A 5 -4.85 -12.80 -8.73
N THR A 6 -4.71 -13.45 -7.57
CA THR A 6 -4.06 -12.84 -6.42
C THR A 6 -2.57 -12.59 -6.67
N LYS A 7 -1.89 -13.53 -7.35
CA LYS A 7 -0.48 -13.35 -7.77
C LYS A 7 -0.30 -12.17 -8.72
N LEU A 8 -1.17 -12.05 -9.73
CA LEU A 8 -1.11 -10.95 -10.69
C LEU A 8 -1.32 -9.60 -10.01
N LEU A 9 -2.31 -9.49 -9.12
CA LEU A 9 -2.58 -8.24 -8.38
C LEU A 9 -1.44 -7.88 -7.43
N ALA A 10 -0.84 -8.87 -6.76
CA ALA A 10 0.33 -8.67 -5.92
C ALA A 10 1.54 -8.17 -6.73
N LEU A 11 1.84 -8.82 -7.86
CA LEU A 11 2.92 -8.37 -8.75
C LEU A 11 2.68 -6.97 -9.30
N ALA A 12 1.44 -6.64 -9.69
CA ALA A 12 1.11 -5.31 -10.18
C ALA A 12 1.35 -4.24 -9.10
N LEU A 13 1.02 -4.50 -7.83
CA LEU A 13 1.30 -3.57 -6.74
C LEU A 13 2.81 -3.39 -6.51
N LEU A 14 3.59 -4.47 -6.60
CA LEU A 14 5.04 -4.42 -6.48
C LEU A 14 5.68 -3.62 -7.62
N GLU A 15 5.17 -3.77 -8.85
CA GLU A 15 5.63 -2.99 -10.00
C GLU A 15 5.28 -1.51 -9.84
N ILE A 16 4.05 -1.18 -9.43
CA ILE A 16 3.63 0.20 -9.15
C ILE A 16 4.52 0.83 -8.07
N ARG A 17 4.86 0.08 -7.01
CA ARG A 17 5.80 0.54 -5.98
C ARG A 17 7.16 0.90 -6.58
N THR A 18 7.69 0.07 -7.48
CA THR A 18 8.96 0.34 -8.17
C THR A 18 8.87 1.61 -9.02
N LEU A 19 7.82 1.76 -9.81
CA LEU A 19 7.58 2.95 -10.64
C LEU A 19 7.41 4.23 -9.83
N LEU A 20 6.92 4.11 -8.58
CA LEU A 20 6.68 5.23 -7.68
C LEU A 20 7.79 5.49 -6.66
N ALA A 21 8.91 4.75 -6.71
CA ALA A 21 9.94 4.77 -5.67
C ALA A 21 10.52 6.17 -5.43
N ASP A 22 10.67 6.97 -6.48
CA ASP A 22 11.22 8.34 -6.41
C ASP A 22 10.28 9.36 -5.74
N TYR A 23 9.02 8.98 -5.48
CA TYR A 23 8.03 9.85 -4.84
C TYR A 23 7.84 9.59 -3.33
N LEU A 24 8.72 8.79 -2.72
CA LEU A 24 8.74 8.54 -1.28
C LEU A 24 9.45 9.66 -0.52
N GLY A 25 8.94 9.95 0.67
CA GLY A 25 9.51 10.96 1.56
C GLY A 25 8.68 12.24 1.65
N ARG A 26 9.10 13.10 2.60
CA ARG A 26 8.34 14.27 3.02
C ARG A 26 8.46 15.46 2.07
N ASP A 27 9.62 15.62 1.44
CA ASP A 27 10.00 16.84 0.70
C ASP A 27 10.08 16.62 -0.82
N VAL A 28 9.36 15.63 -1.33
CA VAL A 28 9.24 15.37 -2.77
C VAL A 28 8.32 16.42 -3.41
N ASP A 29 8.83 17.11 -4.43
CA ASP A 29 8.05 18.01 -5.27
C ASP A 29 7.25 17.23 -6.33
N ALA A 30 6.07 16.75 -5.92
CA ALA A 30 5.13 16.03 -6.77
C ALA A 30 3.68 16.25 -6.29
N PRO A 31 2.67 16.07 -7.16
CA PRO A 31 1.27 16.14 -6.76
C PRO A 31 0.98 15.22 -5.56
N MET A 32 0.20 15.71 -4.59
CA MET A 32 -0.09 14.95 -3.36
C MET A 32 -0.68 13.57 -3.65
N SER A 33 -1.52 13.45 -4.68
CA SER A 33 -2.09 12.16 -5.11
C SER A 33 -1.03 11.13 -5.52
N VAL A 34 0.03 11.57 -6.21
CA VAL A 34 1.16 10.70 -6.61
C VAL A 34 1.95 10.27 -5.38
N ARG A 35 2.19 11.21 -4.45
CA ARG A 35 2.88 10.92 -3.19
C ARG A 35 2.11 9.95 -2.31
N VAL A 36 0.80 10.13 -2.19
CA VAL A 36 -0.09 9.19 -1.49
C VAL A 36 -0.02 7.80 -2.12
N ALA A 37 -0.10 7.71 -3.46
CA ALA A 37 0.01 6.44 -4.17
C ALA A 37 1.37 5.75 -3.88
N ALA A 38 2.46 6.50 -3.87
CA ALA A 38 3.80 5.97 -3.56
C ALA A 38 3.88 5.42 -2.14
N HIS A 39 3.41 6.18 -1.16
CA HIS A 39 3.40 5.75 0.25
C HIS A 39 2.43 4.58 0.48
N MET A 40 1.32 4.52 -0.26
CA MET A 40 0.37 3.40 -0.20
C MET A 40 0.99 2.11 -0.75
N ALA A 41 1.61 2.18 -1.93
CA ALA A 41 2.32 1.05 -2.52
C ALA A 41 3.47 0.59 -1.62
N TYR A 42 4.16 1.53 -0.97
CA TYR A 42 5.17 1.22 0.02
C TYR A 42 4.59 0.68 1.34
N ALA A 43 3.42 1.09 1.80
CA ALA A 43 2.83 0.51 3.01
C ALA A 43 2.48 -0.98 2.81
N LEU A 44 2.09 -1.36 1.60
CA LEU A 44 1.55 -2.68 1.28
C LEU A 44 2.55 -3.67 0.65
N HIS A 45 3.78 -3.25 0.32
CA HIS A 45 4.69 -4.09 -0.47
C HIS A 45 5.05 -5.42 0.20
N ASN A 46 5.29 -5.45 1.52
CA ASN A 46 5.60 -6.71 2.21
C ASN A 46 4.44 -7.69 2.13
N GLU A 47 3.21 -7.18 2.24
CA GLU A 47 2.01 -7.98 2.22
C GLU A 47 1.65 -8.42 0.78
N ALA A 48 2.01 -7.63 -0.24
CA ALA A 48 2.01 -8.08 -1.63
C ALA A 48 3.07 -9.16 -1.89
N GLU A 49 4.29 -9.04 -1.38
CA GLU A 49 5.30 -10.10 -1.46
C GLU A 49 4.83 -11.38 -0.78
N ALA A 50 4.19 -11.27 0.40
CA ALA A 50 3.63 -12.42 1.10
C ALA A 50 2.52 -13.08 0.29
N ALA A 51 1.64 -12.28 -0.32
CA ALA A 51 0.62 -12.79 -1.21
C ALA A 51 1.24 -13.53 -2.41
N TYR A 52 2.20 -12.91 -3.09
CA TYR A 52 2.85 -13.51 -4.24
C TYR A 52 3.56 -14.84 -3.91
N ASN A 53 4.28 -14.89 -2.79
CA ASN A 53 5.09 -16.04 -2.39
C ASN A 53 4.33 -17.10 -1.57
N ASN A 54 3.01 -16.94 -1.39
CA ASN A 54 2.20 -17.80 -0.51
C ASN A 54 2.77 -17.88 0.93
N ALA A 55 3.26 -16.74 1.42
CA ALA A 55 3.69 -16.54 2.80
C ALA A 55 2.58 -15.90 3.65
N ASP A 56 2.88 -15.66 4.93
CA ASP A 56 1.90 -15.17 5.90
C ASP A 56 1.57 -13.68 5.67
N PHE A 57 0.30 -13.39 5.37
CA PHE A 57 -0.20 -12.04 5.13
C PHE A 57 -0.61 -11.39 6.45
N GLN A 58 0.09 -10.31 6.83
CA GLN A 58 -0.08 -9.68 8.14
C GLN A 58 -1.02 -8.46 8.07
N ILE A 59 -2.33 -8.70 8.05
CA ILE A 59 -3.34 -7.64 7.87
C ILE A 59 -3.19 -6.49 8.88
N ALA A 60 -2.95 -6.79 10.15
CA ALA A 60 -2.78 -5.78 11.19
C ALA A 60 -1.56 -4.87 10.95
N LYS A 61 -0.46 -5.43 10.40
CA LYS A 61 0.74 -4.66 10.06
C LYS A 61 0.50 -3.77 8.85
N ALA A 62 -0.18 -4.27 7.81
CA ALA A 62 -0.59 -3.47 6.67
C ALA A 62 -1.48 -2.30 7.11
N SER A 63 -2.50 -2.56 7.92
CA SER A 63 -3.41 -1.51 8.41
C SER A 63 -2.67 -0.43 9.21
N PHE A 64 -1.75 -0.83 10.07
CA PHE A 64 -0.93 0.12 10.83
C PHE A 64 -0.08 1.02 9.90
N LYS A 65 0.59 0.43 8.91
CA LYS A 65 1.40 1.19 7.94
C LYS A 65 0.56 2.12 7.08
N ILE A 66 -0.63 1.68 6.65
CA ILE A 66 -1.58 2.52 5.89
C ILE A 66 -1.99 3.74 6.72
N ALA A 67 -2.34 3.55 8.00
CA ALA A 67 -2.70 4.65 8.88
C ALA A 67 -1.56 5.65 9.11
N ALA A 68 -0.29 5.20 9.06
CA ALA A 68 0.86 6.09 9.21
C ALA A 68 1.06 7.06 8.03
N ILE A 69 0.51 6.76 6.85
CA ILE A 69 0.60 7.64 5.66
C ILE A 69 0.00 9.02 5.96
N ASP A 70 -1.14 9.04 6.65
CA ASP A 70 -1.87 10.25 7.02
C ASP A 70 -1.01 11.17 7.90
N GLN A 71 -0.18 10.60 8.78
CA GLN A 71 0.74 11.36 9.62
C GLN A 71 1.96 11.88 8.85
N ILE A 72 2.46 11.11 7.88
CA ILE A 72 3.64 11.48 7.08
C ILE A 72 3.30 12.62 6.12
N LEU A 73 2.13 12.55 5.48
CA LEU A 73 1.74 13.45 4.40
C LEU A 73 0.73 14.53 4.82
N GLY A 74 0.13 14.42 6.00
CA GLY A 74 -0.90 15.35 6.47
C GLY A 74 -2.22 15.20 5.71
N VAL A 75 -2.62 13.95 5.42
CA VAL A 75 -3.81 13.61 4.61
C VAL A 75 -4.72 12.65 5.38
N THR A 76 -5.79 12.15 4.74
CA THR A 76 -6.73 11.17 5.31
C THR A 76 -7.00 9.97 4.40
N ASP A 77 -6.20 9.79 3.35
CA ASP A 77 -6.36 8.74 2.34
C ASP A 77 -6.16 7.33 2.93
N GLY A 78 -5.25 7.18 3.90
CA GLY A 78 -5.04 5.92 4.61
C GLY A 78 -6.27 5.52 5.42
N ALA A 79 -6.80 6.44 6.24
CA ALA A 79 -8.04 6.24 6.97
C ALA A 79 -9.23 5.92 6.04
N ALA A 80 -9.36 6.62 4.91
CA ALA A 80 -10.42 6.39 3.94
C ALA A 80 -10.34 5.00 3.27
N LEU A 81 -9.13 4.51 2.99
CA LEU A 81 -8.93 3.14 2.50
C LEU A 81 -9.36 2.11 3.55
N LEU A 82 -8.90 2.28 4.79
CA LEU A 82 -9.21 1.34 5.89
C LEU A 82 -10.69 1.33 6.24
N SER A 83 -11.37 2.47 6.19
CA SER A 83 -12.82 2.53 6.40
C SER A 83 -13.56 1.72 5.33
N ARG A 84 -13.15 1.80 4.06
CA ARG A 84 -13.76 1.00 2.98
C ARG A 84 -13.51 -0.49 3.15
N PHE A 85 -12.32 -0.87 3.60
CA PHE A 85 -11.99 -2.27 3.88
C PHE A 85 -12.84 -2.87 5.02
N ASN A 86 -13.06 -2.11 6.09
CA ASN A 86 -13.82 -2.58 7.25
C ASN A 86 -15.34 -2.59 7.04
N VAL A 87 -15.87 -1.94 5.99
CA VAL A 87 -17.32 -1.93 5.69
C VAL A 87 -17.81 -3.26 5.09
N GLU A 88 -16.89 -4.14 4.68
CA GLU A 88 -17.20 -5.45 4.08
C GLU A 88 -16.85 -6.65 4.98
N ALA A 89 -16.54 -6.44 6.27
CA ALA A 89 -16.23 -7.50 7.24
C ALA A 89 -17.37 -7.76 8.24
#